data_AF-A0A6I5CTF1-F1
#
_entry.id   AF-A0A6I5CTF1-F1
#
_cell.length_a   1.000
_cell.length_b   1.000
_cell.length_c   1.000
_cell.angle_alpha   90.00
_cell.angle_beta   90.00
_cell.angle_gamma   90.00
#
_symmetry.space_group_name_H-M   'P 1'
#
loop_
_entity.id
_entity.type
_entity.pdbx_description
1 polymer ?
#
loop_
_entity_poly.entity_id
_entity_poly.type
_entity_poly.pdbx_seq_one_letter_code
_entity_poly.pdbx_strand_id
1 'polypeptide(L)'
;MNGWFAAATAVLAAGLGTALWGVATGPLSRRVVAQNLSTAVVCPALLLLAQGYGRTSYVDLALLLALLGPVGTLVFARLLAAELTGDPPRARGLTWACAGLGAAVVLVLCA
;
A
#
# COMPACT_ATOMS: atom_id res chain seq x y z
N MET A 1 -17.16 6.40 -17.95
CA MET A 1 -16.31 5.68 -16.96
C MET A 1 -16.85 6.01 -15.58
N ASN A 2 -17.06 5.02 -14.71
CA ASN A 2 -17.54 5.29 -13.36
C ASN A 2 -16.45 6.02 -12.53
N GLY A 3 -16.85 6.83 -11.55
CA GLY A 3 -15.91 7.54 -10.69
C GLY A 3 -15.01 6.59 -9.89
N TRP A 4 -15.53 5.41 -9.54
CA TRP A 4 -14.83 4.37 -8.78
C TRP A 4 -13.63 3.76 -9.53
N PHE A 5 -13.78 3.37 -10.80
CA PHE A 5 -12.65 2.84 -11.57
C PHE A 5 -11.61 3.92 -11.86
N ALA A 6 -12.03 5.17 -12.09
CA ALA A 6 -11.10 6.29 -12.26
C ALA A 6 -10.28 6.52 -10.98
N ALA A 7 -10.93 6.56 -9.82
CA ALA A 7 -10.27 6.70 -8.52
C ALA A 7 -9.32 5.52 -8.23
N ALA A 8 -9.77 4.28 -8.45
CA ALA A 8 -8.94 3.09 -8.26
C ALA A 8 -7.70 3.11 -9.17
N THR A 9 -7.87 3.48 -10.44
CA THR A 9 -6.76 3.60 -11.41
C THR A 9 -5.77 4.67 -10.97
N ALA A 10 -6.25 5.84 -10.54
CA ALA A 10 -5.38 6.92 -10.05
C ALA A 10 -4.57 6.50 -8.82
N VAL A 11 -5.22 5.84 -7.86
CA VAL A 11 -4.58 5.32 -6.65
C VAL A 11 -3.50 4.28 -7.00
N LEU A 12 -3.82 3.33 -7.89
CA LEU A 12 -2.87 2.31 -8.33
C LEU A 12 -1.70 2.92 -9.11
N ALA A 13 -1.97 3.77 -10.10
CA ALA A 13 -0.93 4.37 -10.93
C ALA A 13 0.05 5.21 -10.10
N ALA A 14 -0.47 6.05 -9.20
CA ALA A 14 0.36 6.87 -8.32
C ALA A 14 1.10 6.03 -7.27
N GLY A 15 0.42 5.11 -6.59
CA GLY A 15 1.01 4.29 -5.53
C GLY A 15 2.01 3.27 -6.03
N LEU A 16 1.63 2.46 -7.04
CA LEU A 16 2.54 1.47 -7.62
C LEU A 16 3.66 2.14 -8.41
N GLY A 17 3.39 3.23 -9.12
CA GLY A 17 4.43 3.99 -9.83
C GLY A 17 5.50 4.52 -8.88
N THR A 18 5.09 5.10 -7.75
CA THR A 18 6.04 5.59 -6.73
C THR A 18 6.75 4.44 -6.00
N ALA A 19 6.07 3.33 -5.73
CA ALA A 19 6.69 2.12 -5.19
C ALA A 19 7.76 1.56 -6.13
N LEU A 20 7.44 1.38 -7.42
CA LEU A 20 8.36 0.89 -8.44
C LEU A 20 9.59 1.79 -8.57
N TRP A 21 9.38 3.11 -8.58
CA TRP A 21 10.47 4.07 -8.58
C TRP A 21 11.37 3.92 -7.34
N GLY A 22 10.76 3.77 -6.15
CA GLY A 22 11.48 3.56 -4.90
C GLY A 22 12.28 2.26 -4.86
N VAL A 23 11.73 1.17 -5.42
CA VAL A 23 12.42 -0.12 -5.52
C VAL A 23 13.59 -0.06 -6.51
N ALA A 24 13.40 0.58 -7.67
CA ALA A 24 14.43 0.64 -8.72
C ALA A 24 15.61 1.54 -8.36
N THR A 25 15.35 2.68 -7.69
CA THR A 25 16.37 3.73 -7.47
C THR A 25 16.93 3.81 -6.06
N GLY A 26 16.33 3.11 -5.09
CA GLY A 26 16.65 3.27 -3.67
C GLY A 26 17.70 2.30 -3.11
N PRO A 27 18.38 2.67 -2.00
CA PRO A 27 19.11 1.73 -1.16
C PRO A 27 18.15 0.69 -0.54
N LEU A 28 18.70 -0.39 0.02
CA LEU A 28 17.94 -1.54 0.53
C LEU A 28 16.84 -1.14 1.54
N SER A 29 17.12 -0.18 2.43
CA SER A 29 16.14 0.42 3.35
C SER A 29 14.93 1.02 2.62
N ARG A 30 15.17 1.78 1.56
CA ARG A 30 14.12 2.40 0.71
C ARG A 30 13.35 1.37 -0.13
N ARG A 31 14.00 0.29 -0.56
CA ARG A 31 13.34 -0.80 -1.31
C ARG A 31 12.32 -1.55 -0.46
N VAL A 32 12.68 -1.87 0.79
CA VAL A 32 11.76 -2.53 1.74
C VAL A 32 10.56 -1.64 2.04
N VAL A 33 10.77 -0.34 2.26
CA VAL A 33 9.69 0.63 2.46
C VAL A 33 8.78 0.73 1.23
N ALA A 34 9.36 0.80 0.03
CA ALA A 34 8.60 0.88 -1.22
C ALA A 34 7.79 -0.40 -1.50
N GLN A 35 8.31 -1.57 -1.13
CA GLN A 35 7.56 -2.82 -1.22
C GLN A 35 6.36 -2.84 -0.27
N ASN A 36 6.54 -2.42 0.99
CA ASN A 36 5.44 -2.33 1.94
C ASN A 36 4.37 -1.30 1.49
N LEU A 37 4.80 -0.17 0.92
CA LEU A 37 3.90 0.83 0.33
C LEU A 37 2.93 0.24 -0.68
N SER A 38 3.44 -0.65 -1.56
CA SER A 38 2.62 -1.25 -2.61
C SER A 38 1.39 -1.96 -2.03
N THR A 39 1.57 -2.75 -0.97
CA THR A 39 0.47 -3.45 -0.30
C THR A 39 -0.49 -2.48 0.40
N ALA A 40 0.03 -1.41 1.03
CA ALA A 40 -0.78 -0.40 1.69
C ALA A 40 -1.66 0.40 0.72
N VAL A 41 -1.22 0.60 -0.53
CA VAL A 41 -2.00 1.31 -1.56
C VAL A 41 -2.93 0.39 -2.34
N VAL A 42 -2.55 -0.87 -2.54
CA VAL A 42 -3.42 -1.86 -3.21
C VAL A 42 -4.68 -2.15 -2.40
N CYS A 43 -4.61 -2.16 -1.06
CA CYS A 43 -5.79 -2.39 -0.20
C CYS A 43 -6.95 -1.41 -0.48
N PRO A 44 -6.77 -0.07 -0.37
CA PRO A 44 -7.83 0.88 -0.68
C PRO A 44 -8.27 0.85 -2.15
N ALA A 45 -7.37 0.54 -3.09
CA ALA A 45 -7.75 0.37 -4.49
C ALA A 45 -8.70 -0.81 -4.69
N LEU A 46 -8.45 -1.96 -4.03
CA LEU A 46 -9.34 -3.11 -4.06
C LEU A 46 -10.74 -2.78 -3.48
N LEU A 47 -10.81 -1.95 -2.44
CA LEU A 47 -12.10 -1.48 -1.90
C LEU A 47 -12.86 -0.60 -2.89
N LEU A 48 -12.17 0.32 -3.58
CA LEU A 48 -12.77 1.14 -4.64
C LEU A 48 -13.24 0.29 -5.82
N LEU A 49 -12.48 -0.75 -6.20
CA LEU A 49 -12.87 -1.72 -7.22
C LEU A 49 -14.07 -2.57 -6.78
N ALA A 50 -14.17 -2.93 -5.50
CA ALA A 50 -15.32 -3.66 -4.95
C ALA A 50 -16.62 -2.88 -5.21
N GLN A 51 -16.61 -1.57 -5.00
CA GLN A 51 -17.73 -0.68 -5.34
C GLN A 51 -17.94 -0.56 -6.84
N GLY A 52 -16.86 -0.32 -7.60
CA GLY A 52 -16.95 -0.14 -9.06
C GLY A 52 -17.54 -1.35 -9.78
N TYR A 53 -17.22 -2.56 -9.31
CA TYR A 53 -17.72 -3.83 -9.86
C TYR A 53 -18.98 -4.38 -9.17
N GLY A 54 -19.37 -3.82 -8.02
CA GLY A 54 -20.47 -4.37 -7.19
C GLY A 54 -20.19 -5.78 -6.67
N ARG A 55 -18.92 -6.13 -6.42
CA ARG A 55 -18.51 -7.47 -5.95
C ARG A 55 -17.74 -7.37 -4.63
N THR A 56 -18.24 -8.08 -3.62
CA THR A 56 -17.66 -8.09 -2.27
C THR A 56 -16.35 -8.88 -2.18
N SER A 57 -16.07 -9.82 -3.09
CA SER A 57 -14.84 -10.64 -3.06
C SER A 57 -13.53 -9.82 -3.09
N TYR A 58 -13.57 -8.59 -3.61
CA TYR A 58 -12.42 -7.68 -3.58
C TYR A 58 -12.12 -7.14 -2.18
N VAL A 59 -13.12 -7.07 -1.29
CA VAL A 59 -12.94 -6.69 0.13
C VAL A 59 -12.15 -7.76 0.87
N ASP A 60 -12.47 -9.04 0.64
CA ASP A 60 -11.75 -10.16 1.26
C ASP A 60 -10.27 -10.16 0.87
N LEU A 61 -9.98 -9.90 -0.41
CA LEU A 61 -8.60 -9.74 -0.89
C LEU A 61 -7.90 -8.55 -0.24
N ALA A 62 -8.60 -7.42 -0.06
CA ALA A 62 -8.03 -6.26 0.62
C ALA A 62 -7.67 -6.57 2.07
N LEU A 63 -8.54 -7.30 2.79
CA LEU A 63 -8.29 -7.73 4.17
C LEU A 63 -7.14 -8.72 4.27
N LEU A 64 -7.05 -9.70 3.36
CA LEU A 64 -5.94 -10.64 3.31
C LEU A 64 -4.60 -9.92 3.06
N LEU A 65 -4.56 -8.98 2.11
CA LEU A 65 -3.36 -8.17 1.86
C LEU A 65 -2.99 -7.28 3.05
N ALA A 66 -3.98 -6.73 3.75
CA ALA A 66 -3.74 -5.92 4.95
C ALA A 66 -3.10 -6.72 6.09
N LEU A 67 -3.33 -8.04 6.16
CA LEU A 67 -2.64 -8.93 7.09
C LEU A 67 -1.26 -9.36 6.56
N LEU A 68 -1.18 -9.76 5.29
CA LEU A 68 0.05 -10.30 4.70
C LEU A 68 1.14 -9.24 4.49
N GLY A 69 0.78 -7.99 4.19
CA GLY A 69 1.73 -6.89 4.00
C GLY A 69 2.62 -6.64 5.24
N PRO A 70 2.03 -6.43 6.43
CA PRO A 70 2.77 -6.33 7.68
C PRO A 70 3.61 -7.58 7.99
N VAL A 71 3.03 -8.78 7.83
CA VAL A 71 3.75 -10.04 8.09
C VAL A 71 4.99 -10.18 7.20
N GLY A 72 4.85 -9.95 5.89
CA GLY A 72 5.97 -9.99 4.95
C GLY A 72 7.04 -8.94 5.28
N THR A 73 6.62 -7.73 5.67
CA THR A 73 7.55 -6.66 6.07
C THR A 73 8.32 -7.02 7.33
N LEU A 74 7.69 -7.68 8.32
CA LEU A 74 8.35 -8.14 9.53
C LEU A 74 9.40 -9.24 9.24
N VAL A 75 9.10 -10.16 8.31
CA VAL A 75 10.06 -11.17 7.86
C VAL A 75 11.28 -10.50 7.22
N PHE A 76 11.08 -9.52 6.33
CA PHE A 76 12.19 -8.75 5.75
C PHE A 76 12.98 -7.99 6.81
N ALA A 77 12.31 -7.31 7.74
CA ALA A 77 12.96 -6.58 8.83
C ALA A 77 13.80 -7.49 9.73
N ARG A 78 13.34 -8.73 9.94
CA ARG A 78 14.09 -9.74 10.70
C ARG A 78 15.32 -10.23 9.95
N LEU A 79 15.19 -10.57 8.66
CA LEU A 79 16.28 -11.09 7.85
C LEU A 79 17.37 -10.04 7.60
N LEU A 80 16.98 -8.76 7.44
CA LEU A 80 17.87 -7.65 7.10
C LEU A 80 18.22 -6.79 8.33
N ALA A 81 18.02 -7.31 9.55
CA ALA A 81 18.13 -6.51 10.78
C ALA A 81 19.51 -5.83 10.94
N ALA A 82 20.60 -6.55 10.64
CA ALA A 82 21.96 -6.00 10.74
C ALA A 82 22.19 -4.82 9.78
N GLU A 83 21.67 -4.92 8.56
CA GLU A 83 21.80 -3.89 7.52
C GLU A 83 20.94 -2.66 7.83
N LEU A 84 19.70 -2.87 8.31
CA LEU A 84 18.79 -1.79 8.71
C LEU A 84 19.27 -1.02 9.94
N THR A 85 20.09 -1.64 10.79
CA THR A 85 20.63 -0.96 11.98
C THR A 85 21.62 0.15 11.58
N GLY A 86 22.32 -0.02 10.46
CA GLY A 86 23.24 0.99 9.90
C GLY A 86 22.54 2.14 9.16
N ASP A 87 21.39 1.87 8.54
CA ASP A 87 20.57 2.87 7.84
C ASP A 87 19.06 2.65 8.12
N PRO A 88 18.53 3.20 9.22
CA PRO A 88 17.16 2.94 9.63
C PRO A 88 16.16 3.56 8.62
N PRO A 89 15.14 2.80 8.18
CA PRO A 89 14.17 3.29 7.22
C PRO A 89 13.33 4.44 7.79
N ARG A 90 13.50 5.66 7.27
CA ARG A 90 12.67 6.82 7.62
C ARG A 90 11.56 7.01 6.60
N ALA A 91 10.35 6.56 6.95
CA ALA A 91 9.16 6.61 6.07
C ALA A 91 7.95 7.33 6.69
N ARG A 92 8.13 8.11 7.77
CA ARG A 92 7.01 8.63 8.57
C ARG A 92 5.96 9.40 7.77
N GLY A 93 6.37 10.29 6.86
CA GLY A 93 5.44 11.04 6.01
C GLY A 93 4.64 10.13 5.08
N LEU A 94 5.29 9.11 4.54
CA LEU A 94 4.67 8.13 3.65
C LEU A 94 3.66 7.23 4.40
N THR A 95 4.00 6.84 5.63
CA THR A 95 3.08 6.11 6.52
C THR A 95 1.81 6.92 6.79
N TRP A 96 1.96 8.21 7.12
CA TRP A 96 0.80 9.08 7.35
C TRP A 96 -0.02 9.30 6.08
N ALA A 97 0.62 9.42 4.92
CA ALA A 97 -0.08 9.54 3.64
C ALA A 97 -0.94 8.30 3.33
N CYS A 98 -0.39 7.09 3.52
CA CYS A 98 -1.13 5.84 3.35
C CYS A 98 -2.26 5.69 4.37
N ALA A 99 -2.02 6.04 5.63
CA ALA A 99 -3.05 6.02 6.67
C ALA A 99 -4.20 6.98 6.33
N GLY A 100 -3.89 8.20 5.89
CA GLY A 100 -4.87 9.19 5.47
C GLY A 100 -5.66 8.73 4.24
N LEU A 101 -4.99 8.17 3.23
CA LEU A 101 -5.65 7.59 2.05
C LEU A 101 -6.63 6.48 2.44
N GLY A 102 -6.18 5.53 3.27
CA GLY A 102 -7.03 4.43 3.75
C GLY A 102 -8.25 4.93 4.51
N ALA A 103 -8.04 5.87 5.45
CA ALA A 103 -9.12 6.49 6.21
C ALA A 103 -10.12 7.21 5.30
N ALA A 104 -9.65 7.99 4.33
CA ALA A 104 -10.51 8.68 3.38
C ALA A 104 -11.35 7.72 2.54
N VAL A 105 -10.74 6.64 2.03
CA VAL A 105 -11.46 5.62 1.25
C VAL A 105 -12.52 4.93 2.11
N VAL A 106 -12.19 4.52 3.34
CA VAL A 106 -13.16 3.90 4.26
C VAL A 106 -14.32 4.85 4.59
N LEU A 107 -14.03 6.12 4.88
CA LEU A 107 -15.08 7.11 5.15
C LEU A 107 -16.03 7.29 3.96
N VAL A 108 -15.50 7.36 2.74
CA VAL A 108 -16.31 7.46 1.52
C VAL A 108 -17.15 6.21 1.27
N LEU A 109 -16.65 5.03 1.65
CA LEU A 109 -17.36 3.76 1.49
C LEU A 109 -18.47 3.56 2.53
N CYS A 110 -18.36 4.20 3.69
CA CYS A 110 -19.30 4.11 4.81
C CYS A 110 -20.31 5.26 4.87
N ALA A 111 -20.17 6.27 4.01
CA ALA A 111 -21.10 7.40 3.88
C ALA A 111 -22.28 7.04 2.96
#